data_AF-A0A2X4TS81-F1
#
_entry.id   AF-A0A2X4TS81-F1
#
_cell.length_a   1.000
_cell.length_b   1.000
_cell.length_c   1.000
_cell.angle_alpha   90.00
_cell.angle_beta   90.00
_cell.angle_gamma   90.00
#
_symmetry.space_group_name_H-M   'P 1'
#
loop_
_entity.id
_entity.type
_entity.pdbx_description
1 polymer ?
#
loop_
_entity_poly.entity_id
_entity_poly.type
_entity_poly.pdbx_seq_one_letter_code
_entity_poly.pdbx_strand_id
1 'polypeptide(L)' 'MSNNIRIEEDLLGTREVPAEAYYGVHTLRAIENFYISNSKISDVPEFVRGMVMVKKAAAMRIKN' A
#
# COMPACT_ATOMS: atom_id res chain seq x y z
N MET A 1 -18.57 -1.48 15.59
CA MET A 1 -18.25 -1.30 14.16
C MET A 1 -18.00 -2.67 13.59
N SER A 2 -18.77 -3.12 12.60
CA SER A 2 -18.43 -4.33 11.86
C SER A 2 -17.12 -4.07 11.15
N ASN A 3 -16.01 -4.64 11.65
CA ASN A 3 -14.71 -4.57 10.98
C ASN A 3 -14.86 -5.35 9.67
N ASN A 4 -15.20 -4.64 8.61
CA ASN A 4 -15.27 -5.22 7.28
C ASN A 4 -13.82 -5.52 6.86
N ILE A 5 -13.52 -6.78 6.63
CA ILE A 5 -12.19 -7.26 6.30
C ILE A 5 -12.23 -8.00 4.97
N ARG A 6 -11.11 -7.97 4.25
CA ARG A 6 -10.87 -8.78 3.06
C ARG A 6 -9.61 -9.60 3.28
N ILE A 7 -9.62 -10.84 2.81
CA ILE A 7 -8.46 -11.73 2.88
C ILE A 7 -7.63 -11.52 1.61
N GLU A 8 -6.34 -11.23 1.79
CA GLU A 8 -5.36 -11.20 0.70
C GLU A 8 -4.25 -12.23 0.95
N GLU A 9 -3.62 -12.69 -0.13
CA GLU A 9 -2.52 -13.64 -0.11
C GLU A 9 -1.29 -13.03 -0.82
N ASP A 10 -0.13 -13.18 -0.20
CA ASP A 10 1.17 -12.98 -0.83
C ASP A 10 2.04 -14.23 -0.67
N LEU A 11 3.32 -14.15 -1.05
CA LEU A 11 4.27 -15.26 -0.94
C LEU A 11 4.44 -15.79 0.49
N LEU A 12 4.11 -14.99 1.51
CA LEU A 12 4.22 -15.35 2.92
C LEU A 12 2.88 -15.86 3.50
N GLY A 13 1.89 -16.12 2.63
CA GLY A 13 0.56 -16.64 2.98
C GLY A 13 -0.50 -15.56 3.13
N THR A 14 -1.62 -15.93 3.77
CA THR A 14 -2.81 -15.09 3.85
C THR A 14 -2.80 -14.11 5.03
N ARG A 15 -3.47 -12.96 4.86
CA ARG A 15 -3.70 -11.94 5.88
C ARG A 15 -5.06 -11.27 5.71
N GLU A 16 -5.62 -10.84 6.84
CA GLU A 16 -6.81 -9.98 6.89
C GLU A 16 -6.40 -8.52 6.74
N VAL A 17 -6.97 -7.84 5.75
CA VAL A 17 -6.74 -6.41 5.48
C VAL A 17 -8.07 -5.68 5.65
N PRO A 18 -8.10 -4.48 6.27
CA PRO A 18 -9.33 -3.69 6.34
C PRO A 18 -9.92 -3.44 4.95
N ALA A 19 -11.23 -3.62 4.81
CA ALA A 19 -11.89 -3.51 3.51
C ALA A 19 -11.84 -2.08 2.96
N GLU A 20 -11.87 -1.06 3.83
CA GLU A 20 -11.74 0.34 3.43
C GLU A 20 -10.30 0.78 3.09
N ALA A 21 -9.29 -0.05 3.39
CA ALA A 21 -7.90 0.30 3.11
C ALA A 21 -7.59 0.15 1.61
N TYR A 22 -7.09 1.24 1.01
CA TYR A 22 -6.55 1.22 -0.37
C TYR A 22 -5.23 0.42 -0.50
N TYR A 23 -4.53 0.16 0.60
CA TYR A 23 -3.30 -0.60 0.61
C TYR A 23 -3.57 -2.11 0.75
N GLY A 24 -2.65 -2.95 0.25
CA GLY A 24 -2.77 -4.42 0.33
C GLY A 24 -1.87 -5.07 1.39
N VAL A 25 -1.81 -6.41 1.35
CA VAL A 25 -1.07 -7.27 2.29
C VAL A 25 0.41 -6.89 2.40
N HIS A 26 1.06 -6.53 1.30
CA HIS A 26 2.47 -6.11 1.33
C HIS A 26 2.69 -4.83 2.16
N THR A 27 1.76 -3.87 2.09
CA THR A 27 1.82 -2.65 2.91
C THR A 27 1.47 -2.94 4.36
N LEU A 28 0.49 -3.80 4.61
CA LEU A 28 0.15 -4.26 5.96
C LEU A 28 1.39 -4.87 6.64
N ARG A 29 2.07 -5.81 5.98
CA ARG A 29 3.29 -6.41 6.49
C ARG A 29 4.42 -5.40 6.70
N ALA A 30 4.54 -4.41 5.81
CA ALA A 30 5.53 -3.34 5.99
C ALA A 30 5.26 -2.50 7.25
N ILE A 31 3.98 -2.21 7.53
CA ILE A 31 3.57 -1.50 8.76
C ILE A 31 3.92 -2.33 10.00
N GLU A 32 3.65 -3.64 9.98
CA GLU A 32 3.94 -4.56 11.09
C GLU A 32 5.45 -4.75 11.32
N ASN A 33 6.24 -4.86 10.25
CA ASN A 33 7.66 -5.19 10.32
C ASN A 33 8.56 -3.97 10.58
N PHE A 34 8.16 -2.77 10.16
CA PHE A 34 9.03 -1.59 10.14
C PHE A 34 8.52 -0.44 11.02
N TYR A 35 8.03 -0.77 12.21
CA TYR A 35 7.64 0.24 13.22
C TYR A 35 8.86 0.76 13.99
N ILE A 36 9.72 1.52 13.31
CA ILE A 36 10.99 2.03 13.86
C ILE A 36 10.84 3.46 14.40
N SER A 37 10.03 4.29 13.75
CA SER A 37 9.80 5.69 14.13
C SER A 37 8.35 6.10 13.86
N ASN A 38 7.95 7.26 14.38
CA ASN A 38 6.63 7.85 14.09
C ASN A 38 6.54 8.50 12.70
N SER A 39 7.65 8.61 11.96
CA SER A 39 7.66 9.18 10.61
C SER A 39 7.07 8.20 9.61
N LYS A 40 6.18 8.67 8.74
CA LYS A 40 5.47 7.89 7.74
C LYS A 40 5.72 8.44 6.34
N ILE A 41 5.48 7.61 5.31
CA ILE A 41 5.51 8.06 3.90
C ILE A 41 4.49 9.18 3.66
N SER A 42 3.38 9.21 4.40
CA SER A 42 2.39 10.29 4.35
C SER A 42 2.95 11.67 4.74
N ASP A 43 4.02 11.70 5.53
CA ASP A 43 4.63 12.95 6.00
C ASP A 43 5.51 13.58 4.91
N VAL A 44 5.73 12.88 3.79
CA VAL A 44 6.46 13.37 2.61
C VAL A 44 5.55 13.29 1.36
N PRO A 45 4.58 14.19 1.19
CA PRO A 45 3.58 14.13 0.11
C PRO A 45 4.19 14.17 -1.30
N GLU A 46 5.33 14.85 -1.48
CA GLU A 46 6.05 14.95 -2.74
C GLU A 46 6.51 13.57 -3.23
N PHE A 47 6.90 12.70 -2.30
CA PHE A 47 7.34 11.34 -2.61
C PHE A 47 6.17 10.49 -3.13
N VAL A 48 5.00 10.59 -2.48
CA VAL A 48 3.78 9.92 -2.93
C VAL A 48 3.37 10.40 -4.33
N ARG A 49 3.37 11.73 -4.56
CA ARG A 49 3.05 12.31 -5.88
C ARG A 49 4.04 11.86 -6.94
N GLY A 50 5.33 11.85 -6.64
CA GLY A 50 6.38 11.38 -7.55
C GLY A 50 6.15 9.92 -7.97
N MET A 51 5.85 9.04 -7.03
CA MET A 51 5.54 7.63 -7.32
C MET A 51 4.32 7.49 -8.24
N VAL A 52 3.24 8.24 -7.98
CA VAL A 52 2.04 8.22 -8.82
C VAL A 52 2.33 8.75 -10.22
N MET A 53 3.14 9.80 -10.37
CA MET A 53 3.55 10.33 -11.67
C MET A 53 4.33 9.29 -12.48
N VAL A 54 5.29 8.59 -11.86
CA VAL A 54 6.05 7.52 -12.51
C VAL A 54 5.13 6.39 -12.96
N LYS A 55 4.19 5.95 -12.11
CA LYS A 55 3.22 4.91 -12.47
C LYS A 55 2.26 5.36 -13.58
N LYS A 56 1.83 6.62 -13.59
CA LYS A 56 1.04 7.20 -14.67
C LYS A 56 1.80 7.19 -16.00
N ALA A 57 3.05 7.65 -16.00
CA ALA A 57 3.91 7.62 -17.19
C ALA A 57 4.11 6.20 -17.73
N ALA A 58 4.41 5.24 -16.85
CA ALA A 58 4.56 3.83 -17.23
C ALA A 58 3.26 3.25 -17.82
N ALA A 59 2.11 3.51 -17.18
CA ALA A 59 0.81 3.04 -17.68
C ALA A 59 0.45 3.65 -19.04
N MET A 60 0.73 4.94 -19.26
CA MET A 60 0.50 5.58 -20.57
C MET A 60 1.39 4.99 -21.66
N ARG A 61 2.62 4.57 -21.34
CA ARG A 61 3.51 3.93 -22.30
C ARG A 61 3.06 2.51 -22.68
N ILE A 62 2.57 1.73 -21.72
CA ILE A 62 2.14 0.33 -21.93
C ILE A 62 0.81 0.25 -22.71
N LYS A 63 -0.04 1.28 -22.63
CA LYS A 63 -1.35 1.32 -23.30
C LYS A 63 -1.31 1.64 -24.81
N ASN A 64 -0.12 1.71 -25.42
CA ASN A 64 0.11 1.88 -26.87
C ASN A 64 1.00 0.74 -27.38
#